data_AF-A0A0W0V763-F1
#
_entry.id   AF-A0A0W0V763-F1
#
_cell.length_a   1.000
_cell.length_b   1.000
_cell.length_c   1.000
_cell.angle_alpha   90.00
_cell.angle_beta   90.00
_cell.angle_gamma   90.00
#
_symmetry.space_group_name_H-M   'P 1'
#
loop_
_entity.id
_entity.type
_entity.pdbx_description
1 polymer ?
#
loop_
_entity_poly.entity_id
_entity_poly.type
_entity_poly.pdbx_seq_one_letter_code
_entity_poly.pdbx_strand_id
1 'polypeptide(L)' 'DHPIANDPSPTGSPFADQFAVLGNGLVTLTASALTTDGDGDTATDSETIDLGGNVRFADDGPSVVVNANAEAGVLLTTQD' A
#
# COMPACT_ATOMS: atom_id res chain seq x y z
N ASP A 1 -4.66 9.50 -14.78
CA ASP A 1 -5.64 10.25 -13.98
C ASP A 1 -6.38 9.36 -13.03
N HIS A 2 -6.37 9.74 -11.75
CA HIS A 2 -7.31 9.23 -10.78
C HIS A 2 -8.71 9.78 -11.11
N PRO A 3 -9.79 8.99 -10.90
CA PRO A 3 -11.15 9.46 -11.13
C PRO A 3 -11.51 10.58 -10.14
N ILE A 4 -11.75 11.78 -10.67
CA ILE A 4 -12.07 13.04 -9.97
C ILE A 4 -13.36 13.02 -9.11
N ALA A 5 -14.18 11.97 -9.19
CA ALA A 5 -15.52 11.96 -8.61
C ALA A 5 -15.54 11.71 -7.09
N ASN A 6 -14.40 11.35 -6.49
CA ASN A 6 -14.30 10.96 -5.09
C ASN A 6 -13.27 11.77 -4.28
N ASP A 7 -12.74 12.87 -4.83
CA ASP A 7 -11.70 13.66 -4.17
C ASP A 7 -12.29 14.49 -3.00
N PRO A 8 -11.91 14.23 -1.74
CA PRO A 8 -12.33 15.07 -0.63
C PRO A 8 -11.53 16.38 -0.65
N SER A 9 -12.25 17.48 -0.47
CA SER A 9 -11.77 18.86 -0.35
C SER A 9 -10.34 19.00 0.24
N PRO A 10 -9.52 19.98 -0.23
CA PRO A 10 -8.12 20.17 0.15
C PRO A 10 -7.99 20.55 1.63
N THR A 11 -8.03 19.53 2.48
CA THR A 11 -7.50 19.57 3.84
C THR A 11 -6.16 18.83 3.80
N GLY A 12 -5.28 19.03 4.78
CA GLY A 12 -3.87 18.61 4.70
C GLY A 12 -3.57 17.11 4.51
N SER A 13 -4.58 16.26 4.32
CA SER A 13 -4.45 14.84 3.98
C SER A 13 -5.69 14.32 3.22
N PRO A 14 -6.03 14.87 2.04
CA PRO A 14 -7.28 14.52 1.36
C PRO A 14 -7.25 13.11 0.78
N PHE A 15 -6.09 12.50 0.55
CA PHE A 15 -6.00 11.18 -0.07
C PHE A 15 -5.89 10.02 0.93
N ALA A 16 -5.85 10.32 2.24
CA ALA A 16 -5.61 9.31 3.27
C ALA A 16 -6.73 8.26 3.41
N ASP A 17 -7.94 8.55 2.93
CA ASP A 17 -9.06 7.62 2.86
C ASP A 17 -9.21 6.94 1.49
N GLN A 18 -8.37 7.29 0.52
CA GLN A 18 -8.30 6.62 -0.77
C GLN A 18 -7.46 5.34 -0.63
N PHE A 19 -8.09 4.20 -0.91
CA PHE A 19 -7.45 2.89 -0.83
C PHE A 19 -7.51 2.16 -2.17
N ALA A 20 -6.38 1.57 -2.57
CA ALA A 20 -6.35 0.49 -3.54
C ALA A 20 -6.31 -0.85 -2.80
N VAL A 21 -7.14 -1.81 -3.22
CA VAL A 21 -7.22 -3.15 -2.62
C VAL A 21 -6.72 -4.18 -3.62
N LEU A 22 -5.90 -5.14 -3.16
CA LEU A 22 -5.51 -6.27 -4.01
C LEU A 22 -6.70 -7.18 -4.25
N GLY A 23 -6.96 -7.51 -5.52
CA GLY A 23 -7.94 -8.52 -5.89
C GLY A 23 -7.54 -9.92 -5.41
N ASN A 24 -8.53 -10.81 -5.37
CA ASN A 24 -8.33 -12.22 -5.05
C ASN A 24 -7.43 -12.91 -6.09
N GLY A 25 -6.68 -13.91 -5.64
CA GLY A 25 -5.82 -14.75 -6.47
C GLY A 25 -4.53 -14.09 -6.95
N LEU A 26 -4.20 -12.91 -6.44
CA LEU A 26 -2.99 -12.17 -6.83
C LEU A 26 -1.80 -12.40 -5.89
N VAL A 27 -2.07 -12.69 -4.61
CA VAL A 27 -1.04 -12.86 -3.58
C VAL A 27 -1.42 -13.99 -2.64
N THR A 28 -0.52 -14.96 -2.47
CA THR A 28 -0.72 -16.13 -1.62
C THR A 28 0.30 -16.14 -0.49
N LEU A 29 -0.17 -16.39 0.74
CA LEU A 29 0.68 -16.75 1.87
C LEU A 29 0.82 -18.27 1.94
N THR A 30 2.06 -18.76 1.94
CA THR A 30 2.36 -20.18 2.14
C THR A 30 3.01 -20.36 3.51
N ALA A 31 2.45 -21.24 4.34
CA ALA A 31 3.05 -21.67 5.58
C ALA A 31 3.56 -23.10 5.43
N SER A 32 4.82 -23.33 5.76
CA SER A 32 5.44 -24.66 5.70
C SER A 32 5.83 -25.12 7.08
N ALA A 33 5.50 -26.36 7.42
CA ALA A 33 5.89 -27.01 8.66
C ALA A 33 6.79 -28.21 8.36
N LEU A 34 7.86 -28.34 9.13
CA LEU A 34 8.75 -29.50 9.13
C LEU A 34 8.68 -30.12 10.52
N THR A 35 8.40 -31.42 10.59
CA THR A 35 8.42 -32.19 11.83
C THR A 35 9.52 -33.24 11.75
N THR A 36 10.23 -33.43 12.86
CA THR A 36 11.19 -34.50 13.07
C THR A 36 10.74 -35.31 14.27
N ASP A 37 10.67 -36.63 14.16
CA ASP A 37 10.32 -37.48 15.30
C ASP A 37 11.57 -37.93 16.09
N GLY A 38 11.37 -38.86 17.03
CA GLY A 38 12.40 -39.26 17.98
C GLY A 38 13.58 -40.03 17.39
N ASP A 39 13.41 -40.66 16.22
CA ASP A 39 14.50 -41.40 15.57
C ASP A 39 15.16 -40.62 14.41
N GLY A 40 14.64 -39.42 14.12
CA GLY A 40 15.23 -38.49 13.17
C GLY A 40 14.54 -38.48 11.81
N ASP A 41 13.48 -39.27 11.64
CA ASP A 41 12.64 -39.19 10.44
C ASP A 41 11.97 -37.82 10.34
N THR A 42 11.87 -37.31 9.10
CA THR A 42 11.33 -35.97 8.84
C THR A 42 10.16 -35.99 7.87
N ALA A 43 9.22 -35.09 8.09
CA ALA A 43 8.11 -34.83 7.18
C ALA A 43 7.87 -33.33 7.07
N THR A 44 7.60 -32.86 5.85
CA THR A 44 7.25 -31.47 5.56
C THR A 44 5.85 -31.42 4.99
N ASP A 45 5.07 -30.45 5.44
CA ASP A 45 3.78 -30.12 4.86
C ASP A 45 3.66 -28.61 4.65
N SER A 46 2.74 -28.18 3.78
CA SER A 46 2.51 -26.74 3.54
C SER A 46 1.05 -26.46 3.24
N GLU A 47 0.59 -25.32 3.75
CA GLU A 47 -0.75 -24.80 3.52
C GLU A 47 -0.72 -23.39 2.93
N THR A 48 -1.77 -23.03 2.19
CA THR A 48 -1.84 -21.75 1.49
C THR A 48 -3.13 -20.99 1.77
N ILE A 49 -3.03 -19.67 1.84
CA ILE A 49 -4.16 -18.75 1.99
C ILE A 49 -4.00 -17.57 1.02
N ASP A 50 -5.06 -17.25 0.28
CA ASP A 50 -5.12 -16.03 -0.55
C ASP A 50 -5.26 -14.79 0.34
N LEU A 51 -4.40 -13.80 0.13
CA LEU A 51 -4.40 -12.53 0.86
C LEU A 51 -5.21 -11.43 0.16
N GLY A 52 -5.76 -11.71 -1.02
CA GLY A 52 -6.65 -10.79 -1.73
C GLY A 52 -7.82 -10.32 -0.87
N GLY A 53 -8.24 -9.06 -1.08
CA GLY A 53 -9.25 -8.37 -0.28
C GLY A 53 -8.78 -7.91 1.12
N ASN A 54 -7.69 -8.48 1.64
CA ASN A 54 -7.17 -8.15 2.98
C ASN A 54 -6.01 -7.14 2.94
N VAL A 55 -5.33 -7.01 1.80
CA VAL A 55 -4.22 -6.05 1.61
C VAL A 55 -4.73 -4.78 0.93
N ARG A 56 -4.46 -3.64 1.55
CA ARG A 56 -4.81 -2.31 1.05
C ARG A 56 -3.61 -1.36 1.07
N PHE A 57 -3.57 -0.45 0.13
CA PHE A 57 -2.58 0.62 0.04
C PHE A 57 -3.30 1.95 0.20
N ALA A 58 -2.90 2.74 1.19
CA ALA A 58 -3.33 4.13 1.31
C ALA A 58 -2.64 4.95 0.22
N ASP A 59 -3.32 5.98 -0.28
CA ASP A 59 -2.69 6.99 -1.12
C ASP A 59 -2.01 8.05 -0.23
N ASP A 60 -0.70 8.22 -0.42
CA ASP A 60 0.10 9.21 0.32
C ASP A 60 -0.12 10.64 -0.20
N GLY A 61 -0.74 10.78 -1.39
CA GLY A 61 -1.01 12.07 -2.00
C GLY A 61 0.24 12.82 -2.49
N PRO A 62 0.06 13.96 -3.18
CA PRO A 62 1.16 14.81 -3.62
C PRO A 62 1.76 15.60 -2.44
N SER A 63 3.09 15.74 -2.41
CA SER A 63 3.83 16.55 -1.43
C SER A 63 4.91 17.39 -2.11
N VAL A 64 5.04 18.67 -1.72
CA VAL A 64 6.08 19.57 -2.23
C VAL A 64 6.74 20.33 -1.08
N VAL A 65 8.08 20.38 -1.08
CA VAL A 65 8.87 21.16 -0.12
C VAL A 65 9.65 22.21 -0.90
N VAL A 66 9.45 23.48 -0.56
CA VAL A 66 10.13 24.62 -1.21
C VAL A 66 11.01 25.34 -0.21
N ASN A 67 12.31 25.38 -0.47
CA ASN A 67 13.26 26.19 0.26
C ASN A 67 13.54 27.48 -0.52
N ALA A 68 12.77 28.54 -0.24
CA ALA A 68 12.94 29.82 -0.92
C ALA A 68 14.00 30.68 -0.19
N ASN A 69 15.12 30.95 -0.84
CA ASN A 69 16.04 32.02 -0.48
C ASN A 69 15.53 33.35 -1.07
N ALA A 70 15.64 34.43 -0.29
CA ALA A 70 14.82 35.65 -0.29
C ALA A 70 14.70 36.49 -1.58
N GLU A 71 15.14 36.00 -2.76
CA GLU A 71 15.14 36.77 -4.00
C GLU A 71 14.29 36.19 -5.15
N ALA A 72 13.64 35.03 -4.97
CA ALA A 72 12.73 34.50 -5.99
C ALA A 72 11.30 34.38 -5.43
N GLY A 73 10.36 35.12 -6.01
CA GLY A 73 8.93 34.87 -5.81
C GLY A 73 8.58 33.50 -6.35
N VAL A 74 8.48 32.51 -5.48
CA VAL A 74 8.11 31.15 -5.89
C VAL A 74 6.59 31.07 -5.98
N LEU A 75 6.06 30.95 -7.20
CA LEU A 75 4.64 30.69 -7.44
C LEU A 75 4.43 29.18 -7.60
N LEU A 76 3.62 28.61 -6.71
CA LEU A 76 3.27 27.19 -6.72
C LEU A 76 1.88 27.07 -7.33
N THR A 77 1.79 26.44 -8.49
CA THR A 77 0.51 26.05 -9.10
C THR A 77 0.41 24.54 -9.03
N THR A 78 -0.57 24.02 -8.30
CA THR A 78 -0.99 22.62 -8.39
C THR A 78 -2.12 22.54 -9.42
N GLN A 79 -2.17 21.44 -10.18
CA GLN A 79 -3.32 21.14 -11.02
C GLN A 79 -4.37 20.48 -10.11
N ASP A 80 -5.57 21.05 -10.03
CA ASP A 80 -6.79 20.31 -9.67
C ASP A 80 -7.39 19.64 -10.92
#